data_AF-A0A845DX47-F1
#
_entry.id   AF-A0A845DX47-F1
#
_cell.length_a   1.000
_cell.length_b   1.000
_cell.length_c   1.000
_cell.angle_alpha   90.00
_cell.angle_beta   90.00
_cell.angle_gamma   90.00
#
_symmetry.space_group_name_H-M   'P 1'
#
loop_
_entity.id
_entity.type
_entity.pdbx_description
1 polymer ?
#
loop_
_entity_poly.entity_id
_entity_poly.type
_entity_poly.pdbx_seq_one_letter_code
_entity_poly.pdbx_strand_id
1 'polypeptide(L)' 'MEHVVAIWKDEKNGLGIIEVKDQVFGSSFHPVCYQKESEGKYSIINGLWYTTYHGARQYFRAKTNPYSGYGRMRKIQ' A
#
# COMPACT_ATOMS: atom_id res chain seq x y z
N MET A 1 -11.64 -10.14 -9.68
CA MET A 1 -10.58 -10.52 -8.72
C MET A 1 -9.40 -9.62 -9.01
N GLU A 2 -9.07 -8.70 -8.11
CA GLU A 2 -7.89 -7.84 -8.25
C GLU A 2 -6.65 -8.72 -8.10
N HIS A 3 -5.89 -8.89 -9.19
CA HIS A 3 -4.63 -9.63 -9.13
C HIS A 3 -3.57 -8.72 -8.49
N VAL A 4 -3.36 -8.89 -7.19
CA VAL A 4 -2.24 -8.29 -6.48
C VAL A 4 -0.95 -8.87 -7.05
N VAL A 5 -0.10 -7.99 -7.57
CA VAL A 5 1.18 -8.33 -8.19
C VAL A 5 2.31 -8.28 -7.18
N ALA A 6 2.30 -7.27 -6.32
CA ALA A 6 3.36 -7.04 -5.35
C ALA A 6 2.83 -6.38 -4.08
N ILE A 7 3.56 -6.60 -2.99
CA ILE A 7 3.21 -6.07 -1.67
C ILE A 7 4.45 -5.46 -1.00
N TRP A 8 4.31 -4.24 -0.50
CA TRP A 8 5.25 -3.61 0.40
C TRP A 8 4.60 -3.38 1.75
N LYS A 9 5.29 -3.73 2.83
CA LYS A 9 4.84 -3.42 4.20
C LYS A 9 5.86 -2.60 4.95
N ASP A 10 5.37 -1.79 5.88
CA ASP A 10 6.19 -1.14 6.88
C ASP A 10 6.75 -2.15 7.90
N GLU A 11 7.70 -1.74 8.74
CA GLU A 11 8.40 -2.68 9.63
C GLU A 11 7.51 -3.23 10.75
N LYS A 12 6.36 -2.58 11.01
CA LYS A 12 5.33 -3.07 11.95
C LYS A 12 4.25 -3.91 11.27
N ASN A 13 4.36 -4.13 9.96
CA ASN A 13 3.34 -4.81 9.14
C ASN A 13 1.93 -4.21 9.26
N GLY A 14 1.80 -2.96 9.70
CA GLY A 14 0.51 -2.29 9.92
C GLY A 14 0.07 -1.46 8.72
N LEU A 15 1.02 -0.90 7.97
CA LEU A 15 0.77 -0.11 6.77
C LEU A 15 1.55 -0.67 5.60
N GLY A 16 1.11 -0.37 4.39
CA GLY A 16 1.83 -0.78 3.20
C GLY A 16 1.26 -0.24 1.91
N ILE A 17 1.80 -0.78 0.82
CA ILE A 17 1.36 -0.50 -0.53
C ILE A 17 1.14 -1.86 -1.20
N ILE A 18 0.06 -2.00 -1.94
CA ILE A 18 -0.13 -3.12 -2.86
C ILE A 18 -0.05 -2.59 -4.28
N GLU A 19 0.52 -3.40 -5.17
CA GLU A 19 0.41 -3.21 -6.61
C GLU A 19 -0.67 -4.16 -7.12
N VAL A 20 -1.62 -3.61 -7.87
CA VAL A 20 -2.69 -4.35 -8.52
C VAL A 20 -2.55 -4.14 -10.02
N LYS A 21 -2.70 -5.23 -10.79
CA LYS A 21 -2.70 -5.13 -12.25
C LYS A 21 -3.93 -4.34 -12.70
N ASP A 22 -3.70 -3.22 -13.38
CA ASP A 22 -4.73 -2.34 -13.91
C ASP A 22 -4.79 -2.48 -15.44
N GLN A 23 -6.00 -2.50 -16.01
CA GLN A 23 -6.16 -2.71 -17.45
C GLN A 23 -5.77 -1.49 -18.30
N VAL A 24 -5.84 -0.28 -17.73
CA VAL A 24 -5.57 0.98 -18.43
C VAL A 24 -4.12 1.39 -18.23
N PHE A 25 -3.62 1.31 -17.00
CA PHE A 25 -2.29 1.80 -16.63
C PHE A 25 -1.23 0.69 -16.53
N GLY A 26 -1.62 -0.58 -16.70
CA GLY A 26 -0.77 -1.74 -16.44
C GLY A 26 -0.68 -2.07 -14.94
N SER A 27 -0.31 -1.09 -14.12
CA SER A 27 -0.22 -1.21 -12.67
C SER A 27 -0.86 -0.02 -11.95
N SER A 28 -1.55 -0.30 -10.85
CA SER A 28 -2.05 0.67 -9.88
C SER A 28 -1.52 0.36 -8.49
N PHE A 29 -1.15 1.40 -7.74
CA PHE A 29 -0.52 1.27 -6.42
C PHE A 29 -1.44 1.85 -5.36
N HIS A 30 -1.85 1.03 -4.40
CA HIS A 30 -2.85 1.38 -3.40
C HIS A 30 -2.21 1.40 -2.02
N PRO A 31 -2.24 2.54 -1.29
CA PRO A 31 -1.93 2.56 0.13
C PRO A 31 -2.93 1.73 0.91
N VAL A 32 -2.45 0.87 1.81
CA VAL A 32 -3.28 -0.04 2.59
C VAL A 32 -2.95 -0.02 4.08
N CYS A 33 -3.96 -0.35 4.88
CA CYS A 33 -3.82 -0.70 6.30
C CYS A 33 -4.07 -2.20 6.47
N TYR A 34 -3.20 -2.89 7.19
CA TYR A 34 -3.34 -4.31 7.50
C TYR A 34 -4.03 -4.50 8.84
N GLN A 35 -4.95 -5.46 8.90
CA GLN A 35 -5.62 -5.81 10.14
C GLN A 35 -4.74 -6.77 10.95
N LYS A 36 -4.44 -6.42 12.21
CA LYS A 36 -3.57 -7.21 13.10
C LYS A 36 -4.03 -8.66 13.31
N GLU A 37 -5.33 -8.91 13.25
CA GLU A 37 -5.94 -10.19 13.61
C GLU A 37 -6.19 -11.12 12.41
N SER A 38 -5.78 -10.71 11.20
CA SER A 38 -6.00 -11.51 9.99
C SER A 38 -4.82 -11.34 9.05
N GLU A 39 -3.90 -12.31 9.07
CA GLU A 39 -2.82 -12.37 8.09
C GLU A 39 -3.41 -12.29 6.68
N GLY A 40 -2.99 -11.26 5.93
CA GLY A 40 -3.40 -11.05 4.55
C GLY A 40 -4.65 -10.21 4.33
N LYS A 41 -5.41 -9.84 5.37
CA LYS A 41 -6.52 -8.89 5.20
C LYS A 41 -6.00 -7.45 5.28
N TYR A 42 -6.28 -6.69 4.24
CA TYR A 42 -5.96 -5.28 4.16
C TYR A 42 -7.18 -4.48 3.71
N SER A 43 -7.14 -3.18 3.96
CA SER A 43 -8.13 -2.23 3.45
C SER A 43 -7.40 -1.09 2.76
N ILE A 44 -7.88 -0.71 1.57
CA ILE A 44 -7.37 0.44 0.83
C ILE A 44 -7.72 1.71 1.61
N ILE A 45 -6.73 2.54 1.85
CA ILE A 45 -6.89 3.78 2.62
C ILE A 45 -7.64 4.79 1.74
N ASN A 46 -8.83 5.20 2.17
CA ASN A 46 -9.65 6.22 1.50
C ASN A 46 -9.94 5.95 0.01
N GLY A 47 -9.85 4.70 -0.45
CA GLY A 47 -9.97 4.36 -1.88
C GLY A 47 -8.87 4.98 -2.76
N LEU A 48 -7.73 5.35 -2.16
CA LEU A 48 -6.64 6.00 -2.87
C LEU A 48 -5.86 5.02 -3.73
N TRP A 49 -5.49 5.48 -4.90
CA TRP A 49 -4.62 4.77 -5.83
C TRP A 49 -3.67 5.76 -6.50
N TYR A 50 -2.56 5.22 -6.99
CA TYR A 50 -1.51 5.97 -7.67
C TYR A 50 -1.04 5.19 -8.89
N THR A 51 -0.54 5.90 -9.90
CA THR A 51 0.10 5.27 -11.07
C THR A 51 1.53 4.82 -10.79
N THR A 52 2.13 5.21 -9.66
CA THR A 52 3.50 4.84 -9.29
C THR A 52 3.62 4.47 -7.81
N TYR A 53 4.50 3.51 -7.51
CA TYR A 53 4.89 3.17 -6.14
C TYR A 53 5.41 4.39 -5.37
N HIS A 54 6.20 5.26 -6.01
CA HIS A 54 6.73 6.46 -5.38
C HIS A 54 5.62 7.42 -4.93
N GLY A 55 4.58 7.62 -5.75
CA GLY A 55 3.41 8.42 -5.37
C GLY A 55 2.71 7.84 -4.13
N ALA A 56 2.40 6.55 -4.16
CA ALA A 56 1.79 5.84 -3.03
C ALA A 56 2.67 5.89 -1.76
N ARG A 57 4.00 5.89 -1.91
CA ARG A 57 4.93 6.01 -0.77
C ARG A 57 5.01 7.42 -0.22
N GLN A 58 4.91 8.45 -1.06
CA GLN A 58 4.91 9.84 -0.61
C GLN A 58 3.66 10.16 0.22
N TYR A 59 2.54 9.49 -0.04
CA TYR A 59 1.35 9.57 0.82
C TYR A 59 1.72 9.40 2.31
N PHE A 60 2.40 8.31 2.67
CA PHE A 60 2.79 8.01 4.06
C PHE A 60 3.82 8.97 4.66
N ARG A 61 4.43 9.83 3.83
CA ARG A 61 5.45 10.81 4.24
C ARG A 61 4.88 12.23 4.37
N ALA A 62 3.67 12.47 3.86
CA ALA A 62 3.02 13.76 3.97
C ALA A 62 2.73 14.07 5.45
N LYS A 63 3.16 15.24 5.93
CA LYS A 63 3.01 15.65 7.34
C LYS A 63 1.55 15.77 7.80
N THR A 64 0.63 15.94 6.87
CA THR A 64 -0.81 16.06 7.11
C THR A 64 -1.52 14.71 7.13
N ASN A 65 -0.81 13.62 6.85
CA ASN A 65 -1.41 12.30 6.76
C ASN A 65 -1.42 11.61 8.14
N PRO A 66 -2.58 11.15 8.65
CA PRO A 66 -2.64 10.37 9.89
C PRO A 66 -2.00 8.98 9.74
N TYR A 67 -1.80 8.50 8.51
CA TYR A 67 -1.12 7.25 8.22
C TYR A 67 0.37 7.49 8.00
N SER A 68 1.16 7.38 9.07
CA SER A 68 2.62 7.48 8.98
C SER A 68 3.26 6.08 9.11
N GLY A 69 3.92 5.63 8.05
CA GLY A 69 4.58 4.32 8.01
C GLY A 69 5.73 4.23 9.01
N TYR A 70 5.88 3.08 9.68
CA TYR A 70 7.00 2.85 10.58
C TYR A 70 8.22 2.28 9.83
N GLY A 71 9.34 3.01 9.87
CA GLY A 71 10.58 2.56 9.25
C GLY A 71 10.53 2.49 7.72
N ARG A 72 11.28 1.55 7.12
CA ARG A 72 11.36 1.41 5.66
C ARG A 72 10.36 0.38 5.14
N MET A 73 9.57 0.77 4.14
CA MET A 73 8.74 -0.19 3.39
C MET A 73 9.60 -1.21 2.65
N ARG A 74 9.34 -2.50 2.89
CA ARG A 74 10.05 -3.62 2.26
C ARG A 74 9.09 -4.41 1.40
N LYS A 75 9.56 -4.80 0.20
CA LYS A 75 8.83 -5.69 -0.69
C LYS A 75 8.82 -7.09 -0.07
N ILE A 76 7.64 -7.70 0.04
CA ILE A 76 7.45 -9.04 0.63
C ILE A 76 7.08 -10.07 -0.45
N GLN A 77 6.36 -9.62 -1.47
CA GLN A 77 5.94 -10.40 -2.63
C GLN A 77 6.09 -9.51 -3.87
#